data_AF-A0A267DEM8-F1
#
_entry.id   AF-A0A267DEM8-F1
#
_cell.length_a   1.000
_cell.length_b   1.000
_cell.length_c   1.000
_cell.angle_alpha   90.00
_cell.angle_beta   90.00
_cell.angle_gamma   90.00
#
_symmetry.space_group_name_H-M   'P 1'
#
loop_
_entity.id
_entity.type
_entity.pdbx_description
1 polymer ?
#
loop_
_entity_poly.entity_id
_entity_poly.type
_entity_poly.pdbx_seq_one_letter_code
_entity_poly.pdbx_strand_id
1 'polypeptide(L)'
;ESLAKASTAADAAEASKSPGRAPASSSRSLSESSLGKLRAKKAELEESYRQDCDTFTVVVKMLISKDPQLESRIRSALKETLREIGQQCVEELRDYVRHLESGQVP
;
A
#
# COMPACT_ATOMS: atom_id res chain seq x y z
N GLU A 1 14.00 -37.22 -25.63
CA GLU A 1 13.53 -37.80 -26.91
C GLU A 1 12.02 -37.67 -26.95
N SER A 2 11.32 -37.28 -28.01
CA SER A 2 11.68 -37.03 -29.40
C SER A 2 10.55 -36.20 -30.04
N LEU A 3 10.97 -35.23 -30.86
CA LEU A 3 10.37 -34.63 -32.07
C LEU A 3 8.85 -34.75 -32.31
N ALA A 4 8.08 -33.66 -32.46
CA ALA A 4 8.04 -32.67 -33.56
C ALA A 4 7.33 -33.13 -34.85
N LYS A 5 6.37 -32.31 -35.33
CA LYS A 5 6.06 -31.89 -36.73
C LYS A 5 4.71 -31.13 -36.71
N ALA A 6 4.58 -29.83 -37.02
CA ALA A 6 4.92 -29.00 -38.20
C ALA A 6 3.93 -29.12 -39.38
N SER A 7 3.24 -28.03 -39.72
CA SER A 7 2.73 -27.65 -41.05
C SER A 7 2.12 -26.23 -40.98
N THR A 8 2.77 -25.14 -41.42
CA THR A 8 3.01 -24.57 -42.78
C THR A 8 1.97 -23.53 -43.24
N ALA A 9 2.45 -22.28 -43.19
CA ALA A 9 2.28 -21.07 -44.02
C ALA A 9 1.23 -20.96 -45.15
N ALA A 10 0.57 -19.79 -45.20
CA ALA A 10 0.47 -18.85 -46.33
C ALA A 10 -0.48 -17.68 -45.94
N ASP A 11 -0.50 -16.49 -46.52
CA ASP A 11 0.48 -15.47 -46.94
C ASP A 11 -0.36 -14.17 -47.15
N ALA A 12 0.29 -13.00 -47.04
CA ALA A 12 -0.09 -11.65 -47.51
C ALA A 12 -1.50 -11.05 -47.28
N ALA A 13 -1.55 -9.89 -46.62
CA ALA A 13 -1.89 -8.63 -47.30
C ALA A 13 -1.58 -7.40 -46.43
N GLU A 14 -1.04 -6.41 -47.12
CA GLU A 14 -0.48 -5.14 -46.71
C GLU A 14 -1.55 -4.08 -46.39
N ALA A 15 -1.27 -3.16 -45.45
CA ALA A 15 -1.33 -1.70 -45.66
C ALA A 15 -1.43 -0.90 -44.34
N SER A 16 -0.41 -0.08 -44.11
CA SER A 16 -0.51 1.31 -43.62
C SER A 16 -1.23 1.63 -42.30
N LYS A 17 -0.48 2.18 -41.33
CA LYS A 17 -0.54 3.62 -40.92
C LYS A 17 -0.29 3.84 -39.41
N SER A 18 0.91 4.36 -39.12
CA SER A 18 1.30 5.24 -38.01
C SER A 18 1.41 4.69 -36.57
N PRO A 19 2.52 4.95 -35.86
CA PRO A 19 2.62 4.70 -34.42
C PRO A 19 1.85 5.80 -33.68
N GLY A 20 0.61 5.50 -33.31
CA GLY A 20 -0.15 6.28 -32.35
C GLY A 20 0.52 6.18 -30.98
N ARG A 21 1.46 7.09 -30.74
CA ARG A 21 2.11 7.37 -29.45
C ARG A 21 1.10 7.20 -28.32
N ALA A 22 1.26 6.14 -27.53
CA ALA A 22 0.61 6.05 -26.23
C ALA A 22 0.91 7.36 -25.47
N PRO A 23 -0.08 7.97 -24.80
CA PRO A 23 0.20 9.16 -24.01
C PRO A 23 1.29 8.75 -23.03
N ALA A 24 2.41 9.47 -23.07
CA ALA A 24 3.46 9.30 -22.08
C ALA A 24 2.77 9.46 -20.72
N SER A 25 2.57 8.35 -20.02
CA SER A 25 2.32 8.39 -18.60
C SER A 25 3.56 9.07 -18.05
N SER A 26 3.45 10.37 -17.80
CA SER A 26 4.49 11.16 -17.16
C SER A 26 4.67 10.57 -15.77
N SER A 27 5.48 9.53 -15.67
CA SER A 27 6.03 9.02 -14.44
C SER A 27 6.91 10.16 -13.92
N ARG A 28 6.29 11.13 -13.23
CA ARG A 28 7.03 12.17 -12.55
C ARG A 28 7.83 11.45 -11.47
N SER A 29 9.14 11.31 -11.71
CA SER A 29 10.04 10.78 -10.70
C SER A 29 10.03 11.73 -9.51
N LEU A 30 9.69 11.21 -8.32
CA LEU A 30 9.87 11.96 -7.09
C LEU A 30 11.36 12.32 -6.95
N SER A 31 11.64 13.56 -6.53
CA SER A 31 13.01 13.96 -6.24
C SER A 31 13.56 13.17 -5.04
N GLU A 32 14.89 13.03 -4.93
CA GLU A 32 15.55 12.45 -3.76
C GLU A 32 15.10 13.11 -2.45
N SER A 33 14.89 14.43 -2.46
CA SER A 33 14.35 15.17 -1.32
C SER A 33 12.92 14.74 -0.96
N SER A 34 12.05 14.58 -1.96
CA SER A 34 10.68 14.10 -1.77
C SER A 34 10.63 12.67 -1.25
N LEU A 35 11.53 11.79 -1.73
CA LEU A 35 11.66 10.43 -1.22
C LEU A 35 12.15 10.40 0.23
N GLY A 36 13.07 11.28 0.60
CA GLY A 36 13.49 11.46 1.99
C GLY A 36 12.33 11.83 2.92
N LYS A 37 11.52 12.82 2.52
CA LYS A 37 10.31 13.23 3.25
C LYS A 37 9.29 12.11 3.38
N LEU A 38 9.06 11.35 2.31
CA LEU A 38 8.15 10.20 2.32
C LEU A 38 8.60 9.12 3.30
N ARG A 39 9.89 8.79 3.34
CA ARG A 39 10.43 7.82 4.28
C ARG A 39 10.27 8.29 5.73
N ALA A 40 10.51 9.56 6.00
CA ALA A 40 10.33 10.14 7.33
C ALA A 40 8.87 10.05 7.78
N LYS A 41 7.91 10.46 6.92
CA LYS A 41 6.48 10.39 7.24
C LYS A 41 6.00 8.95 7.45
N LYS A 42 6.49 8.02 6.62
CA LYS A 42 6.21 6.59 6.81
C LYS A 42 6.70 6.10 8.18
N ALA A 43 7.94 6.42 8.55
CA ALA A 43 8.51 5.98 9.82
C ALA A 43 7.77 6.55 11.03
N GLU A 44 7.33 7.80 10.96
CA GLU A 44 6.48 8.45 11.97
C GLU A 44 5.16 7.70 12.17
N LEU A 45 4.46 7.37 11.09
CA LEU A 45 3.20 6.62 11.14
C LEU A 45 3.38 5.20 11.67
N GLU A 46 4.44 4.52 11.25
CA GLU A 46 4.77 3.19 11.76
C GLU A 46 5.09 3.21 13.26
N GLU A 47 5.77 4.26 13.75
CA GLU A 47 6.04 4.42 15.18
C GLU A 47 4.76 4.67 15.98
N SER A 48 3.89 5.57 15.51
CA SER A 48 2.58 5.79 16.16
C SER A 48 1.75 4.51 16.20
N TYR A 49 1.68 3.77 15.09
CA TYR A 49 0.93 2.51 15.03
C TYR A 49 1.48 1.45 16.00
N ARG A 50 2.81 1.37 16.16
CA ARG A 50 3.44 0.48 17.15
C ARG A 50 3.06 0.88 18.58
N GLN A 51 3.09 2.17 18.90
CA GLN A 51 2.72 2.67 20.22
C GLN A 51 1.25 2.37 20.56
N ASP A 52 0.35 2.49 19.58
CA ASP A 52 -1.04 2.08 19.74
C ASP A 52 -1.13 0.58 20.07
N CYS A 53 -0.42 -0.27 19.31
CA CYS A 53 -0.38 -1.72 19.56
C CYS A 53 0.11 -2.07 20.97
N ASP A 54 1.16 -1.40 21.44
CA ASP A 54 1.72 -1.61 22.78
C ASP A 54 0.72 -1.17 23.86
N THR A 55 0.11 -0.01 23.68
CA THR A 55 -0.91 0.52 24.59
C THR A 55 -2.10 -0.42 24.69
N PHE A 56 -2.68 -0.83 23.55
CA PHE A 56 -3.78 -1.77 23.52
C PHE A 56 -3.42 -3.11 24.14
N THR A 57 -2.19 -3.61 23.91
CA THR A 57 -1.73 -4.87 24.51
C THR A 57 -1.78 -4.83 26.04
N VAL A 58 -1.31 -3.74 26.64
CA VAL A 58 -1.36 -3.56 28.11
C VAL A 58 -2.80 -3.50 28.58
N VAL A 59 -3.63 -2.66 27.97
CA VAL A 59 -5.02 -2.46 28.37
C VAL A 59 -5.84 -3.75 28.24
N VAL A 60 -5.70 -4.47 27.13
CA VAL A 60 -6.44 -5.73 26.88
C VAL A 60 -6.04 -6.81 27.87
N LYS A 61 -4.73 -6.94 28.17
CA LYS A 61 -4.27 -7.86 29.23
C LYS A 61 -4.87 -7.51 30.58
N MET A 62 -4.94 -6.23 30.94
CA MET A 62 -5.55 -5.78 32.19
C MET A 62 -7.04 -6.09 32.24
N LEU A 63 -7.79 -5.80 31.16
CA LEU A 63 -9.23 -6.07 31.08
C LEU A 63 -9.54 -7.56 31.21
N ILE A 64 -8.83 -8.42 30.48
CA ILE A 64 -9.00 -9.89 30.54
C ILE A 64 -8.64 -10.43 31.94
N SER A 65 -7.60 -9.87 32.58
CA SER A 65 -7.24 -10.26 33.95
C SER A 65 -8.31 -9.91 34.98
N LYS A 66 -9.14 -8.89 34.71
CA LYS A 66 -10.25 -8.48 35.57
C LYS A 66 -11.53 -9.27 35.29
N ASP A 67 -11.81 -9.55 34.03
CA ASP A 67 -12.93 -10.38 33.61
C ASP A 67 -12.53 -11.26 32.40
N PRO A 68 -12.20 -12.55 32.64
CA PRO A 68 -11.81 -13.47 31.59
C PRO A 68 -12.90 -13.71 30.53
N GLN A 69 -14.18 -13.48 30.84
CA GLN A 69 -15.28 -13.69 29.89
C GLN A 69 -15.26 -12.66 28.75
N LEU A 70 -14.52 -11.56 28.90
CA LEU A 70 -14.40 -10.53 27.88
C LEU A 70 -13.43 -10.90 26.74
N GLU A 71 -12.55 -11.89 26.93
CA GLU A 71 -11.44 -12.16 26.01
C GLU A 71 -11.87 -12.31 24.55
N SER A 72 -12.90 -13.13 24.30
CA SER A 72 -13.38 -13.38 22.93
C SER A 72 -13.90 -12.11 22.26
N ARG A 73 -14.70 -11.31 22.99
CA ARG A 73 -15.29 -10.06 22.47
C ARG A 73 -14.23 -8.98 22.25
N ILE A 74 -13.33 -8.80 23.22
CA ILE A 74 -12.24 -7.82 23.15
C ILE A 74 -11.29 -8.15 22.00
N ARG A 75 -10.94 -9.43 21.80
CA ARG A 75 -10.05 -9.84 20.71
C ARG A 75 -10.62 -9.50 19.33
N SER A 76 -11.93 -9.66 19.12
CA SER A 76 -12.59 -9.28 17.87
C SER A 76 -12.55 -7.76 17.68
N ALA A 77 -12.99 -7.01 18.69
CA ALA A 77 -13.01 -5.55 18.65
C ALA A 77 -11.60 -4.97 18.42
N LEU A 78 -10.58 -5.49 19.11
CA LEU A 78 -9.19 -5.05 18.94
C LEU A 78 -8.68 -5.25 17.51
N LYS A 79 -8.99 -6.40 16.89
CA LYS A 79 -8.60 -6.65 15.49
C LYS A 79 -9.23 -5.64 14.55
N GLU A 80 -10.49 -5.29 14.77
CA GLU A 80 -11.21 -4.30 13.98
C GLU A 80 -10.59 -2.91 14.16
N THR A 81 -10.36 -2.50 15.41
CA THR A 81 -9.71 -1.22 15.72
C THR A 81 -8.31 -1.12 15.11
N LEU A 82 -7.45 -2.12 15.29
CA LEU A 82 -6.08 -2.09 14.74
C LEU A 82 -6.06 -2.09 13.21
N ARG A 83 -7.04 -2.73 12.57
CA ARG A 83 -7.20 -2.67 11.11
C ARG A 83 -7.60 -1.27 10.66
N GLU A 84 -8.53 -0.63 11.37
CA GLU A 84 -8.99 0.73 11.05
C GLU A 84 -7.87 1.76 11.20
N ILE A 85 -7.12 1.71 12.30
CA ILE A 85 -5.95 2.58 12.51
C ILE A 85 -4.91 2.33 11.42
N GLY A 86 -4.60 1.05 11.12
CA GLY A 86 -3.64 0.73 10.06
C GLY A 86 -4.08 1.25 8.68
N GLN A 87 -5.38 1.19 8.38
CA GLN A 87 -5.93 1.75 7.15
C GLN A 87 -5.82 3.28 7.12
N GLN A 88 -6.02 3.96 8.25
CA GLN A 88 -5.81 5.40 8.36
C GLN A 88 -4.35 5.78 8.11
N CYS A 89 -3.39 5.04 8.67
CA CYS A 89 -1.96 5.27 8.40
C CYS A 89 -1.64 5.14 6.90
N VAL A 90 -2.22 4.15 6.22
CA VAL A 90 -2.03 3.97 4.77
C VAL A 90 -2.67 5.12 3.99
N GLU A 91 -3.88 5.56 4.34
CA GLU A 91 -4.53 6.67 3.66
C GLU A 91 -3.76 7.98 3.85
N GLU A 92 -3.30 8.27 5.07
CA GLU A 92 -2.49 9.44 5.37
C GLU A 92 -1.19 9.45 4.57
N LEU A 93 -0.53 8.29 4.44
CA LEU A 93 0.68 8.19 3.62
C LEU A 93 0.38 8.39 2.12
N ARG A 94 -0.76 7.90 1.62
CA ARG A 94 -1.20 8.14 0.23
C ARG A 94 -1.49 9.62 -0.01
N ASP A 95 -2.16 10.28 0.92
CA ASP A 95 -2.45 11.71 0.85
C ASP A 95 -1.14 12.53 0.85
N TYR A 96 -0.18 12.14 1.69
CA TYR A 96 1.14 12.74 1.73
C TYR A 96 1.88 12.62 0.38
N VAL A 97 1.82 11.46 -0.28
CA VAL A 97 2.40 11.29 -1.63
C VAL A 97 1.75 12.23 -2.63
N ARG A 98 0.41 12.34 -2.65
CA ARG A 98 -0.30 13.25 -3.56
C ARG A 98 0.09 14.71 -3.34
N HIS A 99 0.30 15.12 -2.09
CA HIS A 99 0.79 16.45 -1.75
C HIS A 99 2.23 16.70 -2.26
N LEU A 100 3.13 15.73 -2.09
CA LEU A 100 4.49 15.82 -2.64
C LEU A 100 4.49 15.93 -4.19
N GLU A 101 3.58 15.24 -4.87
CA GLU A 101 3.43 15.28 -6.33
C GLU A 101 2.82 16.60 -6.84
N SER A 102 1.93 17.22 -6.06
CA SER A 102 1.32 18.52 -6.37
C SER A 102 2.23 19.71 -6.03
N GLY A 103 3.35 19.47 -5.33
CA GLY A 103 4.26 20.51 -4.87
C GLY A 103 3.73 21.34 -3.70
N GLN A 104 2.60 20.93 -3.12
CA GLN A 104 2.07 21.47 -1.88
C GLN A 104 2.70 20.68 -0.74
N VAL A 105 3.56 21.31 0.05
CA VAL A 105 4.06 20.71 1.28
C VAL A 105 3.00 21.00 2.35
N PRO A 106 2.34 19.99 2.95
CA PRO A 106 1.53 20.19 4.14
C PRO A 106 2.40 20.54 5.34
#